data_AF-A0A522R3S4-F1
#
_entry.id   AF-A0A522R3S4-F1
#
_cell.length_a   1.000
_cell.length_b   1.000
_cell.length_c   1.000
_cell.angle_alpha   90.00
_cell.angle_beta   90.00
_cell.angle_gamma   90.00
#
_symmetry.space_group_name_H-M   'P 1'
#
loop_
_entity.id
_entity.type
_entity.pdbx_description
1 polymer ?
#
loop_
_entity_poly.entity_id
_entity_poly.type
_entity_poly.pdbx_seq_one_letter_code
_entity_poly.pdbx_strand_id
1 'polypeptide(L)'
;MALFEWTLLLLLGSVLLAGLARRLEIPYPALLAVAGAILAFLPFAPPITIEPELALALFVAPVLLDAAFDTSPRDLRRHAVPIALMALGAVLLTTAAVAVVGIQA
;
A
#
# COMPACT_ATOMS: atom_id res chain seq x y z
N MET A 1 9.91 13.52 -22.77
CA MET A 1 10.43 14.50 -21.79
C MET A 1 9.47 14.65 -20.62
N ALA A 2 8.19 14.99 -20.83
CA ALA A 2 7.21 15.16 -19.74
C ALA A 2 7.06 13.96 -18.79
N LEU A 3 7.03 12.72 -19.28
CA LEU A 3 6.95 11.52 -18.42
C LEU A 3 8.12 11.42 -17.43
N PHE A 4 9.33 11.71 -17.90
CA PHE A 4 10.53 11.66 -17.06
C PHE A 4 10.48 12.74 -15.98
N GLU A 5 10.11 13.97 -16.35
CA GLU A 5 9.93 15.08 -15.43
C GLU A 5 8.87 14.78 -14.35
N TRP A 6 7.71 14.25 -14.75
CA TRP A 6 6.67 13.85 -13.81
C TRP A 6 7.13 12.75 -12.87
N THR A 7 7.81 11.71 -13.36
CA THR A 7 8.35 10.66 -12.50
C THR A 7 9.36 11.24 -11.50
N LEU A 8 10.23 12.16 -11.92
CA LEU A 8 11.17 12.83 -11.01
C LEU A 8 10.46 13.69 -9.98
N LEU A 9 9.44 14.46 -10.36
CA LEU A 9 8.64 15.27 -9.44
C LEU A 9 7.89 14.40 -8.43
N LEU A 10 7.31 13.28 -8.88
CA LEU A 10 6.64 12.32 -8.01
C LEU A 10 7.61 11.63 -7.04
N LEU A 11 8.81 11.25 -7.51
CA LEU A 11 9.87 10.69 -6.67
C LEU A 11 10.40 11.71 -5.66
N LEU A 12 10.60 12.96 -6.09
CA LEU A 12 11.01 14.03 -5.19
C LEU A 12 9.92 14.27 -4.13
N GLY A 13 8.66 14.38 -4.55
CA GLY A 13 7.51 14.52 -3.66
C GLY A 13 7.41 13.37 -2.66
N SER A 14 7.58 12.12 -3.11
CA SER A 14 7.51 10.95 -2.23
C SER A 14 8.63 10.93 -1.19
N VAL A 15 9.87 11.30 -1.57
CA VAL A 15 11.01 11.41 -0.64
C VAL A 15 10.79 12.52 0.38
N LEU A 16 10.26 13.68 -0.04
CA LEU A 16 9.94 14.79 0.87
C LEU A 16 8.83 14.39 1.86
N LEU A 17 7.77 13.74 1.37
CA LEU A 17 6.70 13.19 2.21
C LEU A 17 7.23 12.10 3.14
N ALA A 18 8.17 11.25 2.72
CA ALA A 18 8.82 10.27 3.59
C ALA A 18 9.58 10.95 4.73
N GLY A 19 10.31 12.02 4.43
CA GLY A 19 10.98 12.85 5.43
C GLY A 19 9.99 13.49 6.40
N LEU A 20 8.88 14.03 5.88
CA LEU A 20 7.82 14.64 6.67
C LEU A 20 7.10 13.62 7.57
N ALA A 21 6.77 12.44 7.04
CA ALA A 21 6.14 11.35 7.78
C ALA A 21 6.98 10.94 8.99
N ARG A 22 8.30 10.83 8.82
CA ARG A 22 9.24 10.57 9.93
C ARG A 22 9.25 11.70 10.96
N ARG A 23 9.17 12.97 10.52
CA ARG A 23 9.16 14.12 11.44
C ARG A 23 7.85 14.27 12.22
N LEU A 24 6.73 13.89 11.62
CA LEU A 24 5.41 13.96 12.23
C LEU A 24 5.00 12.65 12.93
N GLU A 25 5.86 11.63 12.91
CA GLU A 25 5.62 10.30 13.48
C GLU A 25 4.35 9.61 12.95
N ILE A 26 4.00 9.88 11.68
CA ILE A 26 2.85 9.26 11.01
C ILE A 26 3.28 8.16 10.04
N PRO A 27 2.46 7.11 9.82
CA PRO A 27 2.77 6.06 8.87
C PRO A 27 2.94 6.62 7.46
N TYR A 28 4.14 6.46 6.89
CA TYR A 28 4.46 6.90 5.53
C TYR A 28 3.47 6.42 4.46
N PRO A 29 3.02 5.14 4.45
CA PRO A 29 2.05 4.67 3.47
C PRO A 29 0.72 5.43 3.51
N ALA A 30 0.24 5.78 4.71
CA ALA A 30 -1.01 6.53 4.87
C ALA A 30 -0.89 7.96 4.32
N LEU A 31 0.23 8.64 4.64
CA LEU A 31 0.49 9.99 4.11
C LEU A 31 0.59 9.99 2.57
N LEU A 32 1.30 9.01 2.00
CA LEU A 32 1.40 8.86 0.54
C LEU A 32 0.04 8.60 -0.11
N ALA A 33 -0.79 7.73 0.48
CA ALA A 33 -2.11 7.42 -0.06
C ALA A 33 -2.99 8.67 -0.11
N VAL A 34 -2.98 9.48 0.95
CA VAL A 34 -3.71 10.76 0.99
C VAL A 34 -3.15 11.74 -0.04
N ALA A 35 -1.83 11.91 -0.12
CA ALA A 35 -1.21 12.80 -1.09
C ALA A 35 -1.51 12.38 -2.54
N GLY A 36 -1.44 11.08 -2.84
CA GLY A 36 -1.79 10.53 -4.15
C GLY A 36 -3.27 10.70 -4.48
N ALA A 37 -4.16 10.49 -3.51
CA ALA A 37 -5.59 10.74 -3.69
C ALA A 37 -5.86 12.22 -3.99
N ILE A 38 -5.29 13.15 -3.22
CA ILE A 38 -5.39 14.60 -3.48
C ILE A 38 -4.88 14.92 -4.88
N LEU A 39 -3.70 14.41 -5.24
CA LEU A 39 -3.11 14.63 -6.56
C LEU A 39 -4.03 14.12 -7.69
N ALA A 40 -4.69 12.98 -7.52
CA ALA A 40 -5.61 12.41 -8.52
C ALA A 40 -6.84 13.31 -8.80
N PHE A 41 -7.24 14.15 -7.84
CA PHE A 41 -8.35 15.11 -8.03
C PHE A 41 -7.91 16.43 -8.67
N LEU A 42 -6.60 16.68 -8.84
CA LEU A 42 -6.09 17.92 -9.43
C LEU A 42 -6.18 17.88 -10.97
N PRO A 43 -6.59 18.98 -11.63
CA PRO A 43 -6.79 19.01 -13.09
C PRO A 43 -5.50 18.92 -13.91
N PHE A 44 -4.35 19.07 -13.24
CA PHE A 44 -3.01 18.98 -13.84
C PHE A 44 -2.28 17.69 -13.46
N ALA A 45 -2.99 16.71 -12.87
CA ALA A 45 -2.41 15.43 -12.52
C ALA A 45 -1.81 14.75 -13.77
N PRO A 46 -0.63 14.13 -13.67
CA PRO A 46 -0.06 13.43 -14.80
C PRO A 46 -0.95 12.23 -15.16
N PRO A 47 -1.28 12.03 -16.45
CA PRO A 47 -2.11 10.90 -16.90
C PRO A 47 -1.27 9.61 -16.95
N ILE A 48 -0.71 9.21 -15.81
CA ILE A 48 0.09 7.99 -15.69
C ILE A 48 -0.86 6.86 -15.32
N THR A 49 -1.09 5.95 -16.26
CA THR A 49 -1.80 4.71 -16.04
C THR A 49 -0.77 3.58 -15.90
N ILE A 50 -0.71 2.97 -14.72
CA ILE A 50 0.07 1.75 -14.50
C ILE A 50 -0.87 0.57 -14.74
N GLU A 51 -0.45 -0.40 -15.56
CA GLU A 51 -1.18 -1.65 -15.72
C GLU A 51 -1.28 -2.38 -14.37
N PRO A 52 -2.47 -2.86 -13.95
CA PRO A 52 -2.65 -3.48 -12.64
C PRO A 52 -1.65 -4.62 -12.37
N GLU A 53 -1.35 -5.44 -13.38
CA GLU A 53 -0.41 -6.55 -13.28
C GLU A 53 1.02 -6.05 -13.00
N LEU A 54 1.42 -4.95 -13.65
CA LEU A 54 2.71 -4.30 -13.39
C LEU A 54 2.74 -3.67 -12.00
N ALA A 55 1.65 -3.06 -11.53
CA ALA A 55 1.59 -2.51 -10.18
C ALA A 55 1.75 -3.59 -9.11
N LEU A 56 1.06 -4.72 -9.26
CA LEU A 56 1.19 -5.86 -8.35
C LEU A 56 2.63 -6.42 -8.36
N ALA A 57 3.21 -6.61 -9.55
CA ALA A 57 4.55 -7.14 -9.69
C ALA A 57 5.63 -6.19 -9.15
N LEU A 58 5.50 -4.87 -9.36
CA LEU A 58 6.51 -3.88 -9.00
C LEU A 58 6.42 -3.43 -7.54
N PHE A 59 5.21 -3.38 -6.97
CA PHE A 59 5.01 -2.90 -5.59
C PHE A 59 4.71 -4.03 -4.62
N VAL A 60 3.73 -4.89 -4.93
CA VAL A 60 3.27 -5.92 -3.98
C VAL A 60 4.31 -7.02 -3.81
N ALA A 61 4.88 -7.55 -4.90
CA ALA A 61 5.84 -8.65 -4.78
C ALA A 61 7.10 -8.28 -3.97
N PRO A 62 7.77 -7.12 -4.19
CA PRO A 62 8.92 -6.74 -3.38
C PRO A 62 8.58 -6.48 -1.92
N VAL A 63 7.44 -5.84 -1.64
CA VAL A 63 6.99 -5.57 -0.25
C VAL A 63 6.68 -6.87 0.49
N LEU A 64 6.06 -7.84 -0.17
CA LEU A 64 5.82 -9.17 0.42
C LEU A 64 7.12 -9.91 0.68
N LEU A 65 8.11 -9.81 -0.21
CA LEU A 65 9.40 -10.44 -0.04
C LEU A 65 10.18 -9.82 1.13
N ASP A 66 10.20 -8.49 1.22
CA ASP A 66 10.81 -7.73 2.32
C ASP A 66 10.19 -8.13 3.67
N ALA A 67 8.85 -8.13 3.75
CA ALA A 67 8.13 -8.56 4.95
C ALA A 67 8.42 -10.04 5.31
N ALA A 68 8.58 -10.92 4.31
CA ALA A 68 8.93 -12.31 4.56
C ALA A 68 10.34 -12.47 5.13
N PHE A 69 11.30 -11.64 4.71
CA PHE A 69 12.66 -11.64 5.25
C PHE A 69 12.73 -11.08 6.67
N ASP A 70 11.91 -10.09 7.00
CA ASP A 70 11.79 -9.54 8.35
C ASP A 70 11.11 -10.49 9.34
N THR A 71 10.49 -11.56 8.87
CA THR A 71 9.71 -12.46 9.72
C THR A 71 10.42 -13.78 10.01
N SER A 72 10.52 -14.15 11.29
CA SER A 72 11.12 -15.41 11.75
C SER A 72 10.26 -16.64 11.39
N PRO A 73 10.77 -17.60 10.58
CA PRO A 73 10.04 -18.81 10.25
C PRO A 73 9.75 -19.71 11.47
N ARG A 74 10.60 -19.62 12.50
CA ARG A 74 10.44 -20.38 13.75
C ARG A 74 9.27 -19.83 14.57
N ASP A 75 9.17 -18.51 14.66
CA ASP A 75 8.08 -17.86 15.40
C ASP A 75 6.74 -17.98 14.68
N LEU A 76 6.74 -17.98 13.33
CA LEU A 76 5.57 -18.33 12.53
C LEU A 76 5.02 -19.70 12.90
N ARG A 77 5.90 -20.72 12.93
CA ARG A 77 5.50 -22.09 13.27
C ARG A 77 5.01 -22.19 14.70
N ARG A 78 5.65 -21.48 15.63
CA ARG A 78 5.26 -21.46 17.05
C ARG A 78 3.87 -20.85 17.27
N HIS A 79 3.48 -19.87 16.47
CA HIS A 79 2.19 -19.16 16.59
C HIS A 79 1.28 -19.38 15.37
N ALA A 80 1.42 -20.51 14.68
CA ALA A 80 0.75 -20.75 13.41
C ALA A 80 -0.79 -20.67 13.50
N VAL A 81 -1.37 -21.15 14.61
CA VAL A 81 -2.83 -21.13 14.82
C VAL A 81 -3.37 -19.69 14.99
N PRO A 82 -2.86 -18.86 15.93
CA PRO A 82 -3.25 -17.45 16.01
C PRO A 82 -3.04 -16.68 14.71
N ILE A 83 -1.90 -16.88 14.04
CA ILE A 83 -1.57 -16.20 12.78
C ILE A 83 -2.55 -16.60 11.68
N ALA A 84 -2.85 -17.89 11.52
CA ALA A 84 -3.80 -18.36 10.52
C ALA A 84 -5.23 -17.84 10.79
N LEU A 85 -5.65 -17.76 12.05
CA LEU A 85 -6.95 -17.21 12.41
C LEU A 85 -7.04 -15.71 12.08
N MET A 86 -5.99 -14.93 12.32
CA MET A 86 -5.94 -13.52 11.94
C MET A 86 -5.86 -13.34 10.41
N ALA A 87 -5.01 -14.10 9.73
CA ALA A 87 -4.79 -13.96 8.29
C ALA A 87 -5.98 -14.45 7.45
N LEU A 88 -6.64 -15.54 7.85
CA LEU A 88 -7.75 -16.14 7.11
C LEU A 88 -9.09 -15.80 7.76
N GLY A 89 -9.24 -16.08 9.05
CA GLY A 89 -10.50 -15.90 9.76
C GLY A 89 -10.95 -14.44 9.80
N ALA A 90 -10.07 -13.53 10.25
CA ALA A 90 -10.41 -12.11 10.32
C ALA A 90 -10.62 -11.49 8.93
N VAL A 91 -9.79 -11.83 7.94
CA VAL A 91 -9.94 -11.33 6.55
C VAL A 91 -11.24 -11.80 5.91
N LEU A 92 -11.59 -13.09 6.02
CA LEU A 92 -12.85 -13.60 5.50
C LEU A 92 -14.05 -12.96 6.19
N LEU A 93 -13.98 -12.79 7.51
CA LEU A 93 -15.03 -12.15 8.29
C LEU A 93 -15.22 -10.68 7.89
N THR A 94 -14.15 -9.90 7.80
CA THR A 94 -14.25 -8.47 7.42
C THR A 94 -14.68 -8.31 5.97
N THR A 95 -14.19 -9.15 5.06
CA THR A 95 -14.61 -9.15 3.66
C THR A 95 -16.09 -9.48 3.53
N ALA A 96 -16.59 -10.49 4.25
CA ALA A 96 -18.00 -10.83 4.27
C ALA A 96 -18.86 -9.71 4.87
N ALA A 97 -18.39 -9.08 5.95
CA ALA A 97 -19.08 -7.95 6.56
C ALA A 97 -19.20 -6.76 5.59
N VAL A 98 -18.11 -6.40 4.91
CA VAL A 98 -18.11 -5.36 3.87
C VAL A 98 -19.03 -5.74 2.72
N ALA A 99 -19.01 -7.00 2.27
CA ALA A 99 -19.89 -7.47 1.21
C ALA A 99 -21.37 -7.34 1.61
N VAL A 100 -21.75 -7.76 2.82
CA VAL A 100 -23.14 -7.65 3.30
C VAL A 100 -23.60 -6.19 3.38
N VAL A 101 -22.74 -5.28 3.85
CA VAL A 101 -23.04 -3.83 3.89
C VAL A 101 -23.13 -3.25 2.48
N GLY A 102 -22.17 -3.58 1.62
CA GLY A 102 -22.07 -3.05 0.25
C GLY A 102 -23.14 -3.57 -0.70
N ILE A 103 -23.69 -4.78 -0.46
CA ILE A 103 -24.82 -5.33 -1.22
C ILE A 103 -26.10 -4.47 -1.08
N GLN A 104 -26.17 -3.59 -0.07
CA GLN A 104 -27.32 -2.70 0.13
C GLN A 104 -27.17 -1.29 -0.48
N ALA A 105 -26.08 -1.02 -1.20
CA ALA A 105 -25.86 0.22 -1.97
C ALA A 105 -26.10 0.00 -3.46
#